data_AF-A0A2R6LBH6-F1
#
_entry.id   AF-A0A2R6LBH6-F1
#
_cell.length_a   1.000
_cell.length_b   1.000
_cell.length_c   1.000
_cell.angle_alpha   90.00
_cell.angle_beta   90.00
_cell.angle_gamma   90.00
#
_symmetry.space_group_name_H-M   'P 1'
#
loop_
_entity.id
_entity.type
_entity.pdbx_description
1 polymer ?
#
loop_
_entity_poly.entity_id
_entity_poly.type
_entity_poly.pdbx_seq_one_letter_code
_entity_poly.pdbx_strand_id
1 'polypeptide(L)' 'MRLQQFARESERFVREYEYADETVVAADLGEDGSVDVVGDTAIVALDGGDQFELALPTDDATAFMNDGVLTVSLEVRA' A
#
# COMPACT_ATOMS: atom_id res chain seq x y z
N MET A 1 -4.26 -8.15 -6.62
CA MET A 1 -3.58 -8.88 -5.52
C MET A 1 -4.01 -8.27 -4.19
N ARG A 2 -4.14 -8.98 -3.06
CA ARG A 2 -4.53 -8.33 -1.78
C ARG A 2 -3.30 -7.76 -1.07
N LEU A 3 -3.40 -6.61 -0.40
CA LEU A 3 -2.30 -5.98 0.35
C LEU A 3 -1.58 -6.96 1.32
N GLN A 4 -2.34 -7.69 2.15
CA GLN A 4 -1.76 -8.67 3.08
C GLN A 4 -1.06 -9.84 2.37
N GLN A 5 -1.50 -10.19 1.16
CA GLN A 5 -0.91 -11.25 0.38
C GLN A 5 0.34 -10.76 -0.36
N PHE A 6 0.30 -9.55 -0.92
CA PHE A 6 1.47 -8.87 -1.48
C PHE A 6 2.60 -8.84 -0.46
N ALA A 7 2.31 -8.46 0.78
CA ALA A 7 3.27 -8.45 1.88
C ALA A 7 3.95 -9.81 2.14
N ARG A 8 3.22 -10.91 1.93
CA ARG A 8 3.73 -12.27 2.19
C ARG A 8 4.50 -12.85 1.00
N GLU A 9 4.09 -12.52 -0.23
CA GLU A 9 4.64 -13.13 -1.43
C GLU A 9 5.86 -12.39 -2.01
N SER A 10 6.05 -11.11 -1.68
CA SER A 10 7.00 -10.28 -2.41
C SER A 10 8.44 -10.22 -1.87
N GLU A 11 8.80 -10.97 -0.82
CA GLU A 11 10.10 -10.83 -0.09
C GLU A 11 10.39 -9.40 0.43
N ARG A 12 9.45 -8.47 0.25
CA ARG A 12 9.51 -7.06 0.63
C ARG A 12 9.21 -6.91 2.11
N PHE A 13 9.93 -6.04 2.78
CA PHE A 13 9.69 -5.77 4.19
C PHE A 13 8.38 -5.03 4.36
N VAL A 14 7.41 -5.67 5.00
CA VAL A 14 6.13 -5.04 5.34
C VAL A 14 6.00 -4.87 6.85
N ARG A 15 5.56 -3.69 7.25
CA ARG A 15 5.25 -3.32 8.63
C ARG A 15 3.83 -2.81 8.71
N GLU A 16 3.12 -3.23 9.74
CA GLU A 16 1.76 -2.80 10.04
C GLU A 16 1.76 -2.12 11.41
N TYR A 17 1.12 -0.96 11.47
CA TYR A 17 0.99 -0.12 12.65
C TYR A 17 -0.49 0.15 12.88
N GLU A 18 -1.00 -0.28 14.02
CA GLU A 18 -2.37 0.00 14.44
C GLU A 18 -2.37 1.23 15.35
N TYR A 19 -3.11 2.26 14.94
CA TYR A 19 -3.43 3.42 15.75
C TYR A 19 -4.89 3.34 16.19
N ALA A 20 -5.32 4.28 17.05
CA ALA A 20 -6.68 4.28 17.57
C ALA A 20 -7.75 4.43 16.46
N ASP A 21 -7.44 5.20 15.42
CA ASP A 21 -8.40 5.62 14.39
C ASP A 21 -7.99 5.18 12.97
N GLU A 22 -6.79 4.61 12.80
CA GLU A 22 -6.28 4.15 11.50
C GLU A 22 -5.34 2.95 11.63
N THR A 23 -5.25 2.16 10.56
CA THR A 23 -4.20 1.16 10.37
C THR A 23 -3.29 1.62 9.25
N VAL A 24 -1.99 1.68 9.51
CA VAL A 24 -0.97 2.05 8.52
C VAL A 24 -0.17 0.82 8.13
N VAL A 25 -0.10 0.53 6.84
CA VAL A 25 0.75 -0.52 6.26
C VAL A 25 1.84 0.13 5.44
N ALA A 26 3.10 -0.15 5.79
CA ALA A 26 4.27 0.31 5.06
C ALA A 26 4.99 -0.89 4.43
N ALA A 27 5.25 -0.83 3.12
CA ALA A 27 5.96 -1.84 2.35
C ALA A 27 7.16 -1.23 1.64
N ASP A 28 8.35 -1.75 1.93
CA ASP A 28 9.59 -1.38 1.23
C ASP A 28 9.62 -2.07 -0.14
N LEU A 29 9.50 -1.29 -1.21
CA LEU A 29 9.53 -1.77 -2.59
C LEU A 29 10.95 -1.74 -3.18
N GLY A 30 11.88 -1.03 -2.53
CA GLY A 30 13.25 -0.84 -3.00
C GLY A 30 13.41 0.11 -4.20
N GLU A 31 12.31 0.64 -4.73
CA GLU A 31 12.26 1.52 -5.89
C GLU A 31 11.10 2.50 -5.78
N ASP A 32 11.31 3.75 -6.21
CA ASP A 32 10.31 4.80 -6.26
C ASP A 32 9.31 4.62 -7.42
N GLY A 33 8.28 5.46 -7.38
CA GLY A 33 7.21 5.46 -8.36
C GLY A 33 6.02 6.31 -7.91
N SER A 34 4.86 5.99 -8.44
CA SER A 34 3.60 6.63 -8.06
C SER A 34 2.58 5.61 -7.57
N VAL A 35 1.64 6.10 -6.76
CA VAL A 35 0.47 5.33 -6.34
C VAL A 35 -0.77 6.20 -6.46
N ASP A 36 -1.83 5.60 -6.99
CA ASP A 36 -3.17 6.19 -7.05
C ASP A 36 -4.16 5.25 -6.39
N VAL A 37 -5.09 5.79 -5.61
CA VAL A 37 -6.20 5.01 -5.02
C VAL A 37 -7.47 5.31 -5.78
N VAL A 38 -8.11 4.27 -6.30
CA VAL A 38 -9.38 4.35 -7.04
C VAL A 38 -10.36 3.37 -6.41
N GLY A 39 -11.31 3.88 -5.64
CA GLY A 39 -12.22 3.05 -4.85
C GLY A 39 -11.45 2.21 -3.84
N ASP A 40 -11.62 0.88 -3.89
CA ASP A 40 -10.97 -0.09 -3.00
C ASP A 40 -9.65 -0.63 -3.56
N THR A 41 -9.04 0.05 -4.54
CA THR A 41 -7.85 -0.43 -5.24
C THR A 41 -6.74 0.63 -5.24
N ALA A 42 -5.55 0.26 -4.77
CA ALA A 42 -4.33 1.02 -4.98
C ALA A 42 -3.60 0.51 -6.22
N ILE A 43 -3.35 1.40 -7.18
CA ILE A 43 -2.60 1.15 -8.40
C ILE A 43 -1.20 1.68 -8.18
N VAL A 44 -0.20 0.81 -8.23
CA VAL A 44 1.21 1.16 -8.00
C VAL A 44 1.95 1.05 -9.33
N ALA A 45 2.62 2.12 -9.73
CA ALA A 45 3.48 2.17 -10.91
C ALA A 45 4.90 2.51 -10.47
N LEU A 46 5.84 1.59 -10.68
CA LEU A 46 7.25 1.78 -10.36
C LEU A 46 7.98 2.42 -11.53
N ASP A 47 9.02 3.21 -11.23
CA ASP A 47 9.81 3.92 -12.24
C ASP A 47 10.54 2.96 -13.21
N GLY A 48 10.85 1.74 -12.78
CA GLY A 48 11.41 0.65 -13.58
C GLY A 48 10.42 0.05 -14.58
N GLY A 49 9.16 0.48 -14.56
CA GLY A 49 8.11 0.12 -15.52
C GLY A 49 7.18 -1.00 -15.07
N ASP A 50 7.42 -1.58 -13.89
CA ASP A 50 6.51 -2.55 -13.28
C ASP A 50 5.24 -1.84 -12.75
N GLN A 51 4.08 -2.46 -12.97
CA GLN A 51 2.81 -1.98 -12.44
C GLN A 51 2.03 -3.13 -11.82
N PHE A 52 1.39 -2.86 -10.68
CA PHE A 52 0.52 -3.84 -10.03
C PHE A 52 -0.60 -3.17 -9.24
N GLU A 53 -1.67 -3.95 -9.05
CA GLU A 53 -2.87 -3.52 -8.33
C GLU A 53 -2.99 -4.26 -7.00
N LEU A 54 -3.19 -3.45 -5.96
CA LEU A 54 -3.42 -3.89 -4.59
C LEU A 54 -4.88 -3.63 -4.22
N ALA A 55 -5.64 -4.71 -4.03
CA ALA A 55 -6.95 -4.67 -3.42
C ALA A 55 -6.80 -4.30 -1.94
N LEU A 56 -7.48 -3.22 -1.57
CA LEU A 56 -7.56 -2.66 -0.25
C LEU A 56 -8.81 -3.20 0.46
N PRO A 57 -8.79 -3.27 1.79
CA PRO A 57 -9.94 -3.76 2.54
C PRO A 57 -11.11 -2.75 2.63
N THR A 58 -10.89 -1.49 2.26
CA THR A 58 -11.86 -0.38 2.30
C THR A 58 -11.60 0.58 1.14
N ASP A 59 -12.61 1.36 0.77
CA ASP A 59 -12.54 2.46 -0.20
C ASP A 59 -12.11 3.79 0.42
N ASP A 60 -12.20 3.92 1.76
CA ASP A 60 -11.63 5.03 2.54
C ASP A 60 -10.14 4.78 2.86
N ALA A 61 -9.35 4.54 1.81
CA ALA A 61 -7.92 4.35 1.95
C ALA A 61 -7.15 5.47 1.26
N THR A 62 -6.01 5.84 1.84
CA THR A 62 -5.04 6.74 1.20
C THR A 62 -3.71 6.05 1.07
N ALA A 63 -2.97 6.38 0.02
CA ALA A 63 -1.65 5.82 -0.21
C ALA A 63 -0.70 6.88 -0.75
N PHE A 64 0.57 6.75 -0.39
CA PHE A 64 1.64 7.55 -0.96
C PHE A 64 2.93 6.72 -1.03
N MET A 65 3.84 7.15 -1.88
CA MET A 65 5.17 6.56 -2.01
C MET A 65 6.23 7.59 -1.66
N ASN A 66 7.25 7.18 -0.91
CA ASN A 66 8.39 8.02 -0.58
C ASN A 66 9.66 7.17 -0.41
N ASP A 67 10.70 7.51 -1.17
CA ASP A 67 12.02 6.86 -1.14
C ASP A 67 11.92 5.32 -1.25
N GLY A 68 11.06 4.86 -2.16
CA GLY A 68 10.80 3.44 -2.42
C GLY A 68 9.92 2.73 -1.39
N VAL A 69 9.37 3.45 -0.41
CA VAL A 69 8.42 2.91 0.56
C VAL A 69 7.00 3.28 0.19
N LEU A 70 6.18 2.27 -0.07
CA LEU A 70 4.73 2.43 -0.20
C LEU A 70 4.09 2.46 1.18
N THR A 71 3.37 3.53 1.49
CA THR A 71 2.58 3.65 2.71
C THR A 71 1.10 3.71 2.35
N VAL A 72 0.29 2.86 3.00
CA VAL A 72 -1.17 2.81 2.86
C VAL A 72 -1.78 3.05 4.24
N SER A 73 -2.59 4.09 4.37
CA SER A 73 -3.40 4.39 5.55
C SER A 73 -4.84 3.95 5.30
N LEU A 74 -5.37 3.17 6.23
CA LEU A 74 -6.73 2.66 6.24
C LEU A 74 -7.47 3.29 7.42
N GLU A 75 -8.45 4.14 7.16
CA GLU A 75 -9.27 4.71 8.24
C GLU A 75 -10.15 3.61 8.85
N VAL A 76 -10.11 3.49 10.18
CA VAL A 76 -10.98 2.56 10.91
C VAL A 76 -12.30 3.29 11.14
N ARG A 77 -13.35 2.89 10.40
CA ARG A 77 -14.70 3.38 10.69
C ARG A 77 -15.13 2.86 12.08
N ALA A 78 -15.34 3.80 13.01
CA ALA A 78 -15.85 3.54 14.36
C ALA A 78 -17.32 3.07 14.35
#